data_AF-A0A8T7AQD3-F1
#
_entry.id   AF-A0A8T7AQD3-F1
#
_cell.length_a   1.000
_cell.length_b   1.000
_cell.length_c   1.000
_cell.angle_alpha   90.00
_cell.angle_beta   90.00
_cell.angle_gamma   90.00
#
_symmetry.space_group_name_H-M   'P 1'
#
loop_
_entity.id
_entity.type
_entity.pdbx_description
1 polymer ?
#
loop_
_entity_poly.entity_id
_entity_poly.type
_entity_poly.pdbx_seq_one_letter_code
_entity_poly.pdbx_strand_id
1 'polypeptide(L)' 'MSIKIYHNPRCPKSRQTVQWLSEHPKVLQRPIVISGDEARIGRPPESVLNILS' A
#
# COMPACT_ATOMS: atom_id res chain seq x y z
N MET A 1 14.41 -3.92 5.55
CA MET A 1 13.00 -3.53 5.77
C MET A 1 12.13 -4.30 4.78
N SER A 2 11.24 -5.18 5.25
CA SER A 2 10.33 -5.94 4.40
C SER A 2 8.94 -5.29 4.40
N ILE A 3 8.46 -4.85 3.23
CA ILE A 3 7.10 -4.32 3.08
C ILE A 3 6.14 -5.49 2.89
N LYS A 4 5.13 -5.62 3.75
CA LYS A 4 4.08 -6.64 3.62
C LYS A 4 2.92 -6.08 2.79
N ILE A 5 2.68 -6.66 1.61
CA ILE A 5 1.60 -6.25 0.70
C ILE A 5 0.39 -7.16 0.91
N TYR A 6 -0.69 -6.61 1.49
CA TYR A 6 -1.97 -7.30 1.61
C TYR A 6 -2.70 -7.28 0.26
N HIS A 7 -3.13 -8.46 -0.18
CA HIS A 7 -3.88 -8.64 -1.40
C HIS A 7 -4.81 -9.85 -1.24
N ASN A 8 -5.81 -10.00 -2.09
CA ASN A 8 -6.73 -11.14 -1.99
C ASN A 8 -6.12 -12.36 -2.69
N PRO A 9 -5.68 -13.41 -1.95
CA PRO A 9 -5.01 -14.56 -2.56
C PRO A 9 -5.96 -15.40 -3.43
N ARG A 10 -7.28 -15.29 -3.24
CA ARG A 10 -8.30 -16.01 -4.04
C ARG A 10 -8.64 -15.29 -5.36
N CYS A 11 -8.17 -14.07 -5.56
CA CYS A 11 -8.44 -13.28 -6.77
C CYS A 11 -7.21 -13.24 -7.71
N PRO A 12 -7.25 -13.88 -8.89
CA PRO A 12 -6.12 -13.89 -9.83
C PRO A 12 -5.66 -12.50 -10.26
N LYS A 13 -6.61 -11.58 -10.49
CA LYS A 13 -6.31 -10.18 -10.85
C LYS A 13 -5.49 -9.51 -9.75
N SER A 14 -5.86 -9.71 -8.48
CA SER A 14 -5.15 -9.14 -7.34
C SER A 14 -3.68 -9.60 -7.29
N ARG A 15 -3.42 -10.90 -7.53
CA ARG A 15 -2.05 -11.44 -7.58
C ARG A 15 -1.25 -10.87 -8.76
N GLN A 16 -1.86 -10.81 -9.94
CA GLN A 16 -1.20 -10.24 -11.12
C GLN A 16 -0.86 -8.76 -10.91
N THR A 17 -1.76 -7.99 -10.28
CA THR A 17 -1.49 -6.60 -9.92
C THR A 17 -0.32 -6.47 -8.94
N VAL A 18 -0.21 -7.35 -7.93
CA VAL A 18 0.93 -7.33 -7.00
C VAL A 18 2.25 -7.58 -7.73
N GLN A 19 2.29 -8.58 -8.62
CA GLN A 19 3.48 -8.86 -9.43
C GLN A 19 3.85 -7.66 -10.30
N TRP A 20 2.87 -7.09 -11.01
CA TRP A 20 3.10 -5.94 -11.87
C TRP A 20 3.57 -4.70 -11.11
N LEU A 21 3.03 -4.44 -9.92
CA LEU A 21 3.47 -3.35 -9.04
C LEU A 21 4.89 -3.55 -8.50
N SER A 22 5.30 -4.80 -8.29
CA SER A 22 6.68 -5.13 -7.91
C SER A 22 7.67 -4.83 -9.04
N GLU A 23 7.26 -5.05 -10.29
CA GLU A 23 8.05 -4.72 -11.49
C GLU A 23 8.03 -3.20 -11.77
N HIS A 24 6.94 -2.52 -11.45
CA HIS A 24 6.74 -1.08 -11.72
C HIS A 24 6.47 -0.28 -10.43
N PRO A 25 7.41 -0.22 -9.47
CA PRO A 25 7.15 0.41 -8.18
C PRO A 25 6.82 1.90 -8.30
N LYS A 26 7.22 2.59 -9.37
CA LYS A 26 6.97 4.02 -9.61
C LYS A 26 5.49 4.38 -9.73
N VAL A 27 4.63 3.44 -10.14
CA VAL A 27 3.19 3.72 -10.35
C VAL A 27 2.40 3.80 -9.05
N LEU A 28 2.95 3.30 -7.94
CA LEU A 28 2.33 3.43 -6.62
C LEU A 28 2.22 4.91 -6.22
N GLN A 29 1.04 5.30 -5.74
CA GLN A 29 0.85 6.61 -5.10
C GLN A 29 1.72 6.72 -3.85
N ARG A 30 2.28 7.90 -3.63
CA ARG A 30 3.20 8.22 -2.54
C ARG A 30 2.93 9.64 -2.04
N PRO A 31 3.19 9.97 -0.77
CA PRO A 31 3.75 9.12 0.28
C PRO A 31 2.75 8.08 0.81
N ILE A 32 3.26 6.94 1.28
CA ILE A 32 2.49 5.93 2.01
C ILE A 32 3.03 5.95 3.44
N VAL A 33 2.15 6.13 4.42
CA VAL A 33 2.49 6.08 5.85
C VAL A 33 1.96 4.78 6.42
N ILE A 34 2.77 4.12 7.26
CA ILE A 34 2.45 2.85 7.92
C ILE A 34 2.48 3.09 9.43
N SER A 35 1.43 2.69 10.14
CA SER A 35 1.31 2.76 11.59
C SER A 35 0.72 1.44 12.08
N GLY A 36 1.53 0.61 12.74
CA GLY A 36 1.15 -0.76 13.10
C GLY A 36 0.73 -1.60 11.88
N ASP A 37 -0.50 -2.10 11.91
CA ASP A 37 -1.10 -2.91 10.84
C ASP A 37 -1.85 -2.09 9.77
N GLU A 38 -1.90 -0.76 9.92
CA GLU A 38 -2.60 0.14 9.00
C GLU A 38 -1.64 0.92 8.10
N ALA A 39 -2.10 1.24 6.88
CA ALA A 39 -1.37 2.09 5.94
C ALA A 39 -2.31 3.08 5.23
N ARG A 40 -1.85 4.31 4.99
CA ARG A 40 -2.61 5.34 4.25
C ARG A 40 -1.75 6.12 3.26
N ILE A 41 -2.38 6.56 2.17
CA ILE A 41 -1.79 7.47 1.18
C ILE A 41 -1.85 8.88 1.75
N GLY A 42 -0.70 9.50 2.01
CA GLY A 42 -0.58 10.84 2.60
C GLY A 42 -0.83 11.98 1.62
N ARG A 43 -1.78 11.83 0.69
CA ARG A 43 -2.25 12.87 -0.23
C ARG A 43 -3.76 12.99 -0.14
N PRO A 44 -4.29 14.02 0.55
CA PRO A 44 -3.59 15.11 1.22
C PRO A 44 -2.97 14.65 2.57
N PRO A 45 -2.01 15.38 3.17
CA PRO A 45 -1.26 14.92 4.35
C PRO A 45 -2.13 14.63 5.58
N GLU A 46 -3.27 15.30 5.72
CA GLU A 46 -4.23 15.12 6.83
C GLU A 46 -4.84 13.71 6.85
N SER A 47 -4.86 13.02 5.70
CA SER A 47 -5.35 11.64 5.61
C SER A 47 -4.62 10.66 6.54
N VAL A 48 -3.35 10.96 6.87
CA VAL A 48 -2.48 10.14 7.73
C VAL A 48 -2.94 10.19 9.19
N LEU A 49 -3.54 11.30 9.62
CA LEU A 49 -3.95 11.49 11.03
C LEU A 49 -4.91 10.39 11.52
N ASN A 50 -5.67 9.77 10.61
CA ASN A 50 -6.61 8.69 10.92
C ASN A 50 -5.96 7.38 11.38
N ILE A 51 -4.64 7.19 11.18
CA ILE A 51 -3.93 5.95 11.57
C ILE A 51 -2.88 6.18 12.67
N LEU A 52 -2.79 7.41 13.21
CA LEU A 52 -1.81 7.79 14.24
C LEU A 52 -2.41 7.72 15.65
N SER A 53 -3.15 6.64 15.94
CA SER A 53 -3.76 6.40 17.26
C SER A 53 -2.71 6.22 18.36
#